data_AF-A0A3D9CSU5-F1
#
_entry.id   AF-A0A3D9CSU5-F1
#
_cell.length_a   1.000
_cell.length_b   1.000
_cell.length_c   1.000
_cell.angle_alpha   90.00
_cell.angle_beta   90.00
_cell.angle_gamma   90.00
#
_symmetry.space_group_name_H-M   'P 1'
#
loop_
_entity.id
_entity.type
_entity.pdbx_description
1 polymer ?
#
loop_
_entity_poly.entity_id
_entity_poly.type
_entity_poly.pdbx_seq_one_letter_code
_entity_poly.pdbx_strand_id
1 'polypeptide(L)'
;MMIKYIFLFFTLCTITNCVSTNFESYKSIENLKRDKEHYEIKDVNSKANYVKVGLSTLYNIQNHYSIYISFKSKDMTVTSIRSSTFGEITPSSHDRIYLRKIEKKPITDTIYISFPNKVYAFYYKENLN
;
A
#
# COMPACT_ATOMS: atom_id res chain seq x y z
N MET A 1 -42.48 -7.71 -27.77
CA MET A 1 -41.78 -8.34 -26.63
C MET A 1 -40.29 -7.93 -26.59
N MET A 2 -40.01 -6.62 -26.53
CA MET A 2 -38.64 -6.07 -26.68
C MET A 2 -38.24 -5.07 -25.56
N ILE A 3 -39.23 -4.53 -24.85
CA ILE A 3 -39.03 -3.55 -23.77
C ILE A 3 -38.59 -4.23 -22.45
N LYS A 4 -38.94 -5.50 -22.23
CA LYS A 4 -38.55 -6.25 -21.01
C LYS A 4 -37.04 -6.54 -20.92
N TYR A 5 -36.33 -6.62 -22.05
CA TYR A 5 -34.90 -6.92 -22.06
C TYR A 5 -34.02 -5.68 -21.84
N ILE A 6 -34.54 -4.48 -22.15
CA ILE A 6 -33.82 -3.22 -21.94
C ILE A 6 -33.73 -2.88 -20.44
N PHE A 7 -34.78 -3.17 -19.67
CA PHE A 7 -34.77 -3.00 -18.21
C PHE A 7 -33.80 -3.96 -17.49
N LEU A 8 -33.59 -5.16 -18.04
CA LEU A 8 -32.63 -6.12 -17.51
C LEU A 8 -31.19 -5.66 -17.73
N PHE A 9 -30.91 -5.01 -18.87
CA PHE A 9 -29.60 -4.46 -19.17
C PHE A 9 -29.26 -3.23 -18.30
N PHE A 10 -30.26 -2.38 -18.01
CA PHE A 10 -30.08 -1.24 -17.10
C PHE A 10 -29.85 -1.66 -15.64
N THR A 11 -30.45 -2.77 -15.18
CA THR A 11 -30.24 -3.29 -13.83
C THR A 11 -28.92 -4.06 -13.66
N LEU A 12 -28.37 -4.64 -14.74
CA LEU A 12 -27.02 -5.23 -14.71
C LEU A 12 -25.92 -4.17 -14.68
N CYS A 13 -26.12 -3.00 -15.30
CA CYS A 13 -25.18 -1.88 -15.26
C CYS A 13 -25.18 -1.09 -13.93
N THR A 14 -26.19 -1.23 -13.07
CA THR A 14 -26.19 -0.56 -11.75
C THR A 14 -25.48 -1.35 -10.65
N ILE A 15 -25.11 -2.61 -10.89
CA ILE A 15 -24.38 -3.47 -9.92
C ILE A 15 -22.88 -3.53 -10.25
N THR A 16 -22.40 -2.86 -11.31
CA THR A 16 -20.98 -2.55 -11.43
C THR A 16 -20.62 -1.51 -10.37
N ASN A 17 -20.47 -1.99 -9.13
CA ASN A 17 -19.70 -1.35 -8.08
C ASN A 17 -18.45 -0.80 -8.74
N CYS A 18 -18.38 0.52 -8.86
CA CYS A 18 -17.23 1.20 -9.42
C CYS A 18 -16.09 1.01 -8.44
N VAL A 19 -15.37 -0.11 -8.56
CA VAL A 19 -14.18 -0.42 -7.77
C VAL A 19 -13.10 0.55 -8.22
N SER A 20 -12.93 1.63 -7.48
CA SER A 20 -11.82 2.57 -7.67
C SER A 20 -10.75 2.31 -6.63
N THR A 21 -9.49 2.36 -7.05
CA THR A 21 -8.35 2.17 -6.13
C THR A 21 -7.59 3.48 -6.00
N ASN A 22 -7.49 4.04 -4.79
CA ASN A 22 -6.62 5.18 -4.51
C ASN A 22 -5.39 4.73 -3.73
N PHE A 23 -4.26 5.37 -4.00
CA PHE A 23 -3.00 5.10 -3.34
C PHE A 23 -2.42 6.38 -2.71
N GLU A 24 -2.18 6.36 -1.40
CA GLU A 24 -1.57 7.47 -0.67
C GLU A 24 -0.21 7.06 -0.10
N SER A 25 0.84 7.74 -0.52
CA SER A 25 2.21 7.39 -0.14
C SER A 25 2.59 7.91 1.25
N TYR A 26 3.31 7.09 2.01
CA TYR A 26 3.94 7.53 3.24
C TYR A 26 5.16 8.41 2.91
N LYS A 27 5.55 9.28 3.84
CA LYS A 27 6.73 10.13 3.73
C LYS A 27 7.89 9.50 4.48
N SER A 28 9.09 9.46 3.89
CA SER A 28 10.27 8.99 4.60
C SER A 28 10.70 10.01 5.67
N ILE A 29 11.11 9.51 6.85
CA ILE A 29 11.71 10.34 7.90
C ILE A 29 13.15 10.75 7.53
N GLU A 30 13.87 9.89 6.83
CA GLU A 30 15.30 10.04 6.53
C GLU A 30 15.60 10.91 5.30
N ASN A 31 14.60 11.61 4.74
CA ASN A 31 14.73 12.38 3.49
C ASN A 31 15.38 11.57 2.35
N LEU A 32 15.00 10.30 2.23
CA LEU A 32 15.50 9.42 1.18
C LEU A 32 15.23 10.01 -0.21
N LYS A 33 16.19 9.81 -1.13
CA LYS A 33 16.00 10.09 -2.54
C LYS A 33 14.78 9.31 -3.04
N ARG A 34 13.93 9.94 -3.85
CA ARG A 34 12.69 9.32 -4.35
C ARG A 34 12.46 9.62 -5.82
N ASP A 35 11.87 8.66 -6.51
CA ASP A 35 11.18 8.91 -7.78
C ASP A 35 9.71 9.27 -7.52
N LYS A 36 8.86 9.24 -8.55
CA LYS A 36 7.43 9.57 -8.42
C LYS A 36 6.69 8.65 -7.43
N GLU A 37 7.14 7.42 -7.25
CA GLU A 37 6.40 6.39 -6.52
C GLU A 37 7.23 5.63 -5.47
N HIS A 38 8.56 5.68 -5.56
CA HIS A 38 9.45 4.86 -4.75
C HIS A 38 10.51 5.69 -4.05
N TYR A 39 10.87 5.27 -2.85
CA TYR A 39 12.04 5.72 -2.11
C TYR A 39 13.22 4.80 -2.40
N GLU A 40 14.38 5.38 -2.65
CA GLU A 40 15.64 4.68 -2.76
C GLU A 40 16.11 4.28 -1.35
N ILE A 41 16.21 2.99 -1.12
CA ILE A 41 16.75 2.38 0.10
C ILE A 41 17.97 1.53 -0.26
N LYS A 42 18.89 1.35 0.69
CA LYS A 42 20.06 0.48 0.52
C LYS A 42 19.85 -0.82 1.28
N ASP A 43 20.14 -1.93 0.60
CA ASP A 43 20.20 -3.26 1.19
C ASP A 43 21.51 -3.48 1.98
N VAL A 44 21.67 -4.65 2.62
CA VAL A 44 22.82 -5.04 3.44
C VAL A 44 24.16 -4.87 2.73
N ASN A 45 24.19 -5.09 1.42
CA ASN A 45 25.39 -4.96 0.58
C ASN A 45 25.58 -3.55 0.01
N SER A 46 24.90 -2.53 0.56
CA SER A 46 24.88 -1.15 0.04
C SER A 46 24.33 -0.99 -1.38
N LYS A 47 23.71 -2.03 -1.95
CA LYS A 47 23.04 -1.99 -3.25
C LYS A 47 21.75 -1.17 -3.13
N ALA A 48 21.57 -0.21 -4.04
CA ALA A 48 20.35 0.58 -4.11
C ALA A 48 19.16 -0.29 -4.56
N ASN A 49 18.05 -0.13 -3.87
CA ASN A 49 16.76 -0.72 -4.19
C ASN A 49 15.67 0.35 -3.98
N TYR A 50 14.47 0.05 -4.41
CA TYR A 50 13.37 1.00 -4.44
C TYR A 50 12.16 0.40 -3.75
N VAL A 51 11.60 1.13 -2.80
CA VAL A 51 10.42 0.72 -2.05
C VAL A 51 9.30 1.74 -2.20
N LYS A 52 8.10 1.25 -2.49
CA LYS A 52 6.86 2.03 -2.45
C LYS A 52 6.13 1.64 -1.17
N VAL A 53 5.81 2.63 -0.35
CA VAL A 53 5.10 2.47 0.93
C VAL A 53 3.88 3.36 0.89
N GLY A 54 2.69 2.78 1.02
CA GLY A 54 1.47 3.55 0.95
C GLY A 54 0.24 2.84 1.50
N LEU A 55 -0.85 3.58 1.53
CA LEU A 55 -2.19 3.09 1.80
C LEU A 55 -2.88 2.86 0.46
N SER A 56 -3.25 1.61 0.18
CA SER A 56 -4.16 1.28 -0.91
C SER A 56 -5.58 1.24 -0.37
N THR A 57 -6.50 1.96 -1.02
CA THR A 57 -7.93 1.95 -0.68
C THR A 57 -8.70 1.43 -1.87
N LEU A 58 -9.46 0.37 -1.68
CA LEU A 58 -10.44 -0.12 -2.65
C LEU A 58 -11.82 0.42 -2.25
N TYR A 59 -12.32 1.40 -3.00
CA TYR A 59 -13.66 1.94 -2.81
C TYR A 59 -14.66 0.97 -3.44
N ASN A 60 -15.30 0.20 -2.58
CA ASN A 60 -16.50 -0.59 -2.84
C ASN A 60 -17.50 -0.30 -1.71
N ILE A 61 -18.64 -1.01 -1.65
CA ILE A 61 -19.64 -0.85 -0.57
C ILE A 61 -19.04 -0.99 0.85
N GLN A 62 -17.87 -1.61 1.00
CA GLN A 62 -17.22 -1.91 2.27
C GLN A 62 -15.95 -1.09 2.57
N ASN A 63 -15.50 -0.22 1.66
CA ASN A 63 -14.29 0.62 1.78
C ASN A 63 -13.11 -0.10 2.46
N HIS A 64 -12.41 -0.97 1.73
CA HIS A 64 -11.29 -1.71 2.28
C HIS A 64 -9.99 -0.92 2.19
N TYR A 65 -9.37 -0.69 3.35
CA TYR A 65 -8.04 -0.09 3.45
C TYR A 65 -6.97 -1.19 3.58
N SER A 66 -5.81 -0.97 2.99
CA SER A 66 -4.66 -1.83 3.17
C SER A 66 -3.37 -1.04 3.17
N ILE A 67 -2.49 -1.32 4.13
CA ILE A 67 -1.10 -0.88 4.06
C ILE A 67 -0.41 -1.76 3.02
N TYR A 68 0.21 -1.12 2.04
CA TYR A 68 0.86 -1.74 0.90
C TYR A 68 2.32 -1.32 0.85
N ILE A 69 3.21 -2.31 0.85
CA ILE A 69 4.64 -2.12 0.65
C ILE A 69 5.10 -2.99 -0.51
N SER A 70 5.76 -2.41 -1.50
CA SER A 70 6.32 -3.15 -2.63
C SER A 70 7.77 -2.79 -2.89
N PHE A 71 8.61 -3.81 -3.11
CA PHE A 71 10.00 -3.65 -3.50
C PHE A 71 10.20 -3.89 -4.99
N LYS A 72 11.09 -3.10 -5.61
CA LYS A 72 11.40 -3.25 -7.04
C LYS A 72 12.20 -4.52 -7.33
N SER A 73 13.15 -4.90 -6.47
CA SER A 73 13.94 -6.14 -6.60
C SER A 73 13.40 -7.31 -5.75
N LYS A 74 13.59 -8.57 -6.19
CA LYS A 74 13.32 -9.77 -5.35
C LYS A 74 14.38 -10.00 -4.28
N ASP A 75 15.63 -9.61 -4.55
CA ASP A 75 16.79 -10.07 -3.78
C ASP A 75 16.98 -9.32 -2.45
N MET A 76 15.89 -8.83 -1.85
CA MET A 76 15.97 -7.99 -0.66
C MET A 76 15.80 -8.82 0.61
N THR A 77 16.79 -8.76 1.50
CA THR A 77 16.76 -9.45 2.80
C THR A 77 16.11 -8.58 3.86
N VAL A 78 14.80 -8.34 3.70
CA VAL A 78 14.00 -7.67 4.74
C VAL A 78 13.85 -8.62 5.93
N THR A 79 14.22 -8.17 7.12
CA THR A 79 14.06 -8.93 8.37
C THR A 79 12.63 -8.84 8.88
N SER A 80 12.03 -7.65 8.84
CA SER A 80 10.64 -7.44 9.24
C SER A 80 10.08 -6.15 8.67
N ILE A 81 8.75 -6.10 8.51
CA ILE A 81 8.01 -4.87 8.24
C ILE A 81 6.94 -4.73 9.31
N ARG A 82 6.87 -3.56 9.94
CA ARG A 82 5.94 -3.32 11.04
C ARG A 82 5.34 -1.93 10.98
N SER A 83 4.03 -1.86 11.18
CA SER A 83 3.29 -0.64 11.48
C SER A 83 3.34 -0.37 12.99
N SER A 84 3.53 0.90 13.36
CA SER A 84 3.44 1.35 14.76
C SER A 84 2.05 1.09 15.37
N THR A 85 1.01 1.22 14.55
CA THR A 85 -0.39 1.12 14.98
C THR A 85 -0.94 -0.28 14.81
N PHE A 86 -0.63 -0.93 13.68
CA PHE A 86 -1.25 -2.21 13.33
C PHE A 86 -0.35 -3.40 13.60
N GLY A 87 0.95 -3.23 13.86
CA GLY A 87 1.87 -4.34 14.08
C GLY A 87 2.44 -4.92 12.79
N GLU A 88 2.83 -6.19 12.81
CA GLU A 88 3.59 -6.82 11.72
C GLU A 88 2.85 -6.84 10.37
N ILE A 89 3.54 -6.56 9.28
CA ILE A 89 2.99 -6.61 7.92
C ILE A 89 3.65 -7.77 7.21
N THR A 90 2.85 -8.80 6.91
CA THR A 90 3.34 -10.04 6.32
C THR A 90 3.43 -9.95 4.80
N PRO A 91 4.25 -10.82 4.17
CA PRO A 91 4.23 -11.00 2.73
C PRO A 91 2.83 -11.33 2.22
N SER A 92 2.48 -10.81 1.04
CA SER A 92 1.29 -11.20 0.31
C SER A 92 1.56 -12.44 -0.56
N SER A 93 0.55 -12.92 -1.28
CA SER A 93 0.71 -13.98 -2.28
C SER A 93 1.59 -13.60 -3.47
N HIS A 94 1.86 -12.30 -3.66
CA HIS A 94 2.73 -11.81 -4.72
C HIS A 94 4.12 -11.54 -4.15
N ASP A 95 5.13 -12.15 -4.79
CA ASP A 95 6.54 -11.88 -4.48
C ASP A 95 6.80 -10.37 -4.48
N ARG A 96 7.58 -9.90 -3.50
CA ARG A 96 7.97 -8.48 -3.29
C ARG A 96 6.89 -7.57 -2.73
N ILE A 97 5.67 -8.05 -2.50
CA ILE A 97 4.58 -7.25 -1.95
C ILE A 97 4.25 -7.73 -0.54
N TYR A 98 4.20 -6.78 0.38
CA TYR A 98 3.73 -6.95 1.75
C TYR A 98 2.42 -6.18 1.89
N LEU A 99 1.44 -6.80 2.53
CA LEU A 99 0.09 -6.26 2.61
C LEU A 99 -0.49 -6.51 3.99
N ARG A 100 -1.11 -5.48 4.56
CA ARG A 100 -1.95 -5.63 5.75
C ARG A 100 -3.27 -4.93 5.55
N LYS A 101 -4.36 -5.70 5.62
CA LYS A 101 -5.71 -5.14 5.67
C LYS A 101 -5.91 -4.41 6.99
N ILE A 102 -6.55 -3.24 6.93
CA ILE A 102 -6.91 -2.45 8.10
C ILE A 102 -8.36 -1.98 7.95
N GLU A 103 -9.04 -1.80 9.07
CA GLU A 103 -10.47 -1.47 9.09
C GLU A 103 -10.74 0.00 8.76
N LYS A 104 -9.76 0.87 8.98
CA LYS A 104 -9.88 2.31 8.76
C LYS A 104 -8.55 2.93 8.37
N LYS A 105 -8.63 4.06 7.67
CA LYS A 105 -7.49 4.92 7.36
C LYS A 105 -6.78 5.35 8.67
N PRO A 106 -5.44 5.23 8.78
CA PRO A 106 -4.73 5.69 9.97
C PRO A 106 -4.67 7.22 10.00
N ILE A 107 -4.91 7.81 11.17
CA ILE A 107 -4.72 9.26 11.38
C ILE A 107 -3.22 9.56 11.52
N THR A 108 -2.51 8.69 12.23
CA THR A 108 -1.05 8.70 12.37
C THR A 108 -0.56 7.25 12.38
N ASP A 109 0.44 6.95 11.56
CA ASP A 109 1.14 5.66 11.61
C ASP A 109 2.57 5.83 11.11
N THR A 110 3.47 4.98 11.58
CA THR A 110 4.83 4.86 11.07
C THR A 110 5.10 3.41 10.67
N ILE A 111 5.56 3.22 9.43
CA ILE A 111 6.05 1.93 8.93
C ILE A 111 7.55 1.87 9.13
N TYR A 112 7.99 0.81 9.78
CA TYR A 112 9.39 0.44 9.93
C TYR A 112 9.68 -0.74 9.01
N ILE A 113 10.67 -0.58 8.13
CA ILE A 113 11.21 -1.64 7.30
C ILE A 113 12.61 -1.96 7.81
N SER A 114 12.76 -3.12 8.43
CA SER A 114 13.99 -3.56 9.07
C SER A 114 14.80 -4.44 8.12
N PHE A 115 16.07 -4.10 7.95
CA PHE A 115 17.12 -4.91 7.35
C PHE A 115 18.13 -5.30 8.44
N PRO A 116 18.96 -6.34 8.22
CA PRO A 116 19.95 -6.78 9.20
C PRO A 116 20.86 -5.67 9.76
N ASN A 117 21.15 -4.63 8.96
CA ASN A 117 22.06 -3.55 9.32
C ASN A 117 21.38 -2.18 9.49
N LYS A 118 20.11 -2.02 9.11
CA LYS A 118 19.45 -0.71 9.09
C LYS A 118 17.94 -0.82 9.16
N VAL A 119 17.30 0.12 9.83
CA VAL A 119 15.84 0.29 9.83
C VAL A 119 15.50 1.57 9.09
N TYR A 120 14.55 1.48 8.17
CA TYR A 120 13.97 2.63 7.47
C TYR A 120 12.60 2.97 8.02
N ALA A 121 12.33 4.25 8.24
CA ALA A 121 11.05 4.70 8.80
C ALA A 121 10.28 5.61 7.82
N PHE A 122 8.98 5.35 7.71
CA PHE A 122 8.05 6.09 6.86
C PHE A 122 6.84 6.48 7.68
N TYR A 123 6.54 7.78 7.77
CA TYR A 123 5.40 8.28 8.50
C TYR A 123 4.23 8.59 7.56
N TYR A 124 3.04 8.20 8.00
CA TYR A 124 1.79 8.66 7.45
C TYR A 124 1.43 9.97 8.12
N LYS A 125 1.29 11.02 7.30
CA LYS A 125 0.68 12.28 7.72
C LYS A 125 -0.50 12.51 6.80
N GLU A 126 -1.70 12.42 7.36
CA GLU A 126 -2.89 12.88 6.67
C GLU A 126 -2.70 14.35 6.30
N ASN A 127 -2.83 14.67 5.01
CA ASN A 127 -2.94 16.07 4.61
C ASN A 127 -4.30 16.55 5.11
N LEU A 128 -4.33 17.13 6.31
CA LEU A 128 -5.43 17.95 6.79
C LEU A 128 -5.46 19.20 5.90
N ASN A 129 -6.12 19.10 4.75
CA ASN A 129 -6.54 20.25 3.95
C ASN A 129 -7.95 20.66 4.39
#